data_AF-A0A139DED7-F1
#
_entry.id   AF-A0A139DED7-F1
#
_cell.length_a   1.000
_cell.length_b   1.000
_cell.length_c   1.000
_cell.angle_alpha   90.00
_cell.angle_beta   90.00
_cell.angle_gamma   90.00
#
_symmetry.space_group_name_H-M   'P 1'
#
loop_
_entity.id
_entity.type
_entity.pdbx_description
1 polymer ?
#
loop_
_entity_poly.entity_id
_entity_poly.type
_entity_poly.pdbx_seq_one_letter_code
_entity_poly.pdbx_strand_id
1 'polypeptide(L)'
;KENAEYFDMIDKFIRNALGDEAASKYEIIIDDPIRVAQVIRDGIKDVETFRRAMQDAYYFNWMLKIDPVFQMPFEPNHENMRALELHRDQPKHLIAANLRKAFSGIVAGNVKENGIRQVQEKGPFEIAGDPTLIKPLEAMLEQFVAQNRMKLPGSSAYRPSYRIVSSAA
;
A
#
# COMPACT_ATOMS: atom_id res chain seq x y z
N LYS A 1 0.25 -5.59 22.04
CA LYS A 1 0.91 -4.25 22.22
C LYS A 1 2.13 -4.01 21.33
N GLU A 2 2.94 -5.03 21.05
CA GLU A 2 4.23 -4.92 20.33
C GLU A 2 4.16 -4.28 18.92
N ASN A 3 3.01 -4.33 18.25
CA ASN A 3 2.82 -3.71 16.93
C ASN A 3 2.23 -2.29 16.98
N ALA A 4 2.11 -1.66 18.16
CA ALA A 4 1.51 -0.32 18.27
C ALA A 4 2.27 0.72 17.44
N GLU A 5 3.61 0.74 17.53
CA GLU A 5 4.47 1.64 16.76
C GLU A 5 4.37 1.39 15.24
N TYR A 6 4.19 0.13 14.85
CA TYR A 6 3.95 -0.22 13.44
C TYR A 6 2.65 0.41 12.94
N PHE A 7 1.55 0.29 13.69
CA PHE A 7 0.27 0.89 13.27
C PHE A 7 0.30 2.43 13.31
N ASP A 8 1.01 3.04 14.26
CA ASP A 8 1.23 4.49 14.31
C ASP A 8 2.02 4.98 13.08
N MET A 9 3.07 4.26 12.67
CA MET A 9 3.79 4.55 11.42
C MET A 9 2.88 4.46 10.20
N ILE A 10 2.06 3.40 10.10
CA ILE A 10 1.13 3.22 8.97
C ILE A 10 0.07 4.33 8.94
N ASP A 11 -0.53 4.67 10.08
CA ASP A 11 -1.52 5.77 10.20
C ASP A 11 -0.90 7.11 9.78
N LYS A 12 0.28 7.43 10.31
CA LYS A 12 1.03 8.64 9.94
C LYS A 12 1.31 8.70 8.44
N PHE A 13 1.75 7.59 7.83
CA PHE A 13 1.99 7.53 6.39
C PHE A 13 0.71 7.75 5.59
N ILE A 14 -0.40 7.08 5.94
CA ILE A 14 -1.68 7.22 5.24
C ILE A 14 -2.21 8.66 5.35
N ARG A 15 -2.20 9.26 6.55
CA ARG A 15 -2.61 10.66 6.73
C ARG A 15 -1.74 11.61 5.94
N ASN A 16 -0.43 11.38 5.94
CA ASN A 16 0.52 12.21 5.22
C ASN A 16 0.34 12.14 3.69
N ALA A 17 0.08 10.96 3.14
CA ALA A 17 -0.12 10.76 1.71
C ALA A 17 -1.54 11.16 1.24
N LEU A 18 -2.56 10.65 1.93
CA LEU A 18 -3.95 10.66 1.49
C LEU A 18 -4.85 11.64 2.26
N GLY A 19 -4.39 12.16 3.41
CA GLY A 19 -5.14 13.08 4.27
C GLY A 19 -5.99 12.39 5.33
N ASP A 20 -6.52 13.17 6.27
CA ASP A 20 -7.33 12.65 7.39
C ASP A 20 -8.64 12.00 6.96
N GLU A 21 -9.17 12.36 5.78
CA GLU A 21 -10.35 11.69 5.21
C GLU A 21 -10.08 10.20 4.96
N ALA A 22 -8.86 9.82 4.57
CA ALA A 22 -8.51 8.41 4.41
C ALA A 22 -8.45 7.70 5.77
N ALA A 23 -7.98 8.39 6.80
CA ALA A 23 -7.94 7.86 8.17
C ALA A 23 -9.32 7.72 8.80
N SER A 24 -10.33 8.45 8.32
CA SER A 24 -11.72 8.27 8.74
C SER A 24 -12.36 6.97 8.21
N LYS A 25 -11.66 6.21 7.36
CA LYS A 25 -12.16 4.97 6.74
C LYS A 25 -11.71 3.70 7.45
N TYR A 26 -10.95 3.80 8.55
CA TYR A 26 -10.51 2.65 9.35
C TYR A 26 -10.48 2.97 10.85
N GLU A 27 -10.49 1.93 11.66
CA GLU A 27 -10.30 1.99 13.12
C GLU A 27 -9.06 1.14 13.48
N ILE A 28 -8.16 1.67 14.32
CA ILE A 28 -6.98 0.95 14.80
C ILE A 28 -7.28 0.40 16.20
N ILE A 29 -7.36 -0.92 16.31
CA ILE A 29 -7.59 -1.65 17.57
C ILE A 29 -6.32 -2.44 17.91
N ILE A 30 -5.69 -2.12 19.03
CA ILE A 30 -4.44 -2.75 19.47
C ILE A 30 -4.71 -3.66 20.66
N ASP A 31 -4.25 -4.91 20.57
CA ASP A 31 -4.26 -5.88 21.70
C ASP A 31 -5.65 -6.31 22.17
N ASP A 32 -6.70 -6.10 21.37
CA ASP A 32 -8.08 -6.46 21.72
C ASP A 32 -8.78 -7.27 20.61
N PRO A 33 -8.55 -8.59 20.55
CA PRO A 33 -9.17 -9.45 19.55
C PRO A 33 -10.70 -9.54 19.72
N ILE A 34 -11.21 -9.37 20.95
CA ILE A 34 -12.66 -9.41 21.22
C ILE A 34 -13.31 -8.18 20.61
N ARG A 35 -12.73 -7.00 20.81
CA ARG A 35 -13.21 -5.75 20.21
C ARG A 35 -13.19 -5.81 18.69
N VAL A 36 -12.13 -6.34 18.07
CA VAL A 36 -12.09 -6.56 16.62
C VAL A 36 -13.28 -7.42 16.16
N ALA A 37 -13.54 -8.54 16.83
CA ALA A 37 -14.66 -9.41 16.49
C ALA A 37 -16.03 -8.73 16.67
N GLN A 38 -16.18 -7.91 17.72
CA GLN A 38 -17.40 -7.14 17.96
C GLN A 38 -17.63 -6.10 16.86
N VAL A 39 -16.60 -5.33 16.49
CA VAL A 39 -16.68 -4.30 15.43
C VAL A 39 -17.08 -4.93 14.09
N ILE A 40 -16.49 -6.08 13.72
CA ILE A 40 -16.88 -6.79 12.50
C ILE A 40 -18.32 -7.31 12.58
N ARG A 41 -18.71 -7.93 13.69
CA ARG A 41 -20.08 -8.45 13.87
C ARG A 41 -21.12 -7.34 13.76
N ASP A 42 -20.84 -6.19 14.34
CA ASP A 42 -21.77 -5.06 14.31
C ASP A 42 -21.79 -4.43 12.89
N GLY A 43 -20.63 -4.30 12.24
CA GLY A 43 -20.53 -3.82 10.85
C GLY A 43 -21.23 -4.71 9.81
N ILE A 44 -21.37 -6.02 10.06
CA ILE A 44 -22.19 -6.90 9.19
C ILE A 44 -23.64 -6.40 9.10
N LYS A 45 -24.21 -5.93 10.22
CA LYS A 45 -25.59 -5.42 10.24
C LYS A 45 -25.72 -4.14 9.40
N ASP A 46 -24.70 -3.29 9.45
CA ASP A 46 -24.65 -2.05 8.66
C ASP A 46 -24.55 -2.37 7.16
N VAL A 47 -23.71 -3.34 6.79
CA VAL A 47 -23.60 -3.84 5.40
C VAL A 47 -24.92 -4.43 4.93
N GLU A 48 -25.57 -5.29 5.71
CA GLU A 48 -26.88 -5.86 5.35
C GLU A 48 -27.93 -4.78 5.12
N THR A 49 -27.98 -3.79 6.01
CA THR A 49 -28.90 -2.64 5.92
C THR A 49 -28.62 -1.84 4.64
N PHE A 50 -27.36 -1.53 4.35
CA PHE A 50 -26.96 -0.81 3.15
C PHE A 50 -27.34 -1.57 1.87
N ARG A 51 -27.03 -2.87 1.79
CA ARG A 51 -27.34 -3.70 0.61
C ARG A 51 -28.84 -3.80 0.37
N ARG A 52 -29.65 -3.96 1.42
CA ARG A 52 -31.12 -3.93 1.32
C ARG A 52 -31.62 -2.59 0.78
N ALA A 53 -31.12 -1.49 1.34
CA ALA A 53 -31.52 -0.15 0.94
C ALA A 53 -31.17 0.17 -0.52
N MET A 54 -30.02 -0.31 -1.00
CA MET A 54 -29.54 -0.11 -2.37
C MET A 54 -30.02 -1.20 -3.35
N GLN A 55 -30.80 -2.18 -2.89
CA GLN A 55 -31.20 -3.36 -3.67
C GLN A 55 -30.02 -4.11 -4.31
N ASP A 56 -28.88 -4.15 -3.62
CA ASP A 56 -27.66 -4.82 -4.08
C ASP A 56 -27.58 -6.25 -3.51
N ALA A 57 -26.83 -7.13 -4.17
CA ALA A 57 -26.62 -8.50 -3.73
C ALA A 57 -25.82 -8.54 -2.43
N TYR A 58 -26.05 -9.54 -1.56
CA TYR A 58 -25.20 -9.72 -0.37
C TYR A 58 -23.83 -10.31 -0.73
N TYR A 59 -23.81 -11.24 -1.69
CA TYR A 59 -22.63 -12.03 -2.07
C TYR A 59 -21.65 -11.30 -3.00
N PHE A 60 -22.05 -10.17 -3.59
CA PHE A 60 -21.19 -9.33 -4.43
C PHE A 60 -21.62 -7.88 -4.30
N ASN A 61 -20.67 -6.95 -4.19
CA ASN A 61 -20.94 -5.52 -4.03
C ASN A 61 -20.92 -4.83 -5.40
N TRP A 62 -22.05 -4.84 -6.12
CA TRP A 62 -22.13 -4.19 -7.44
C TRP A 62 -22.11 -2.67 -7.33
N MET A 63 -22.55 -2.13 -6.19
CA MET A 63 -22.57 -0.68 -5.94
C MET A 63 -21.18 -0.10 -5.66
N LEU A 64 -20.17 -0.94 -5.38
CA LEU A 64 -18.81 -0.47 -5.19
C LEU A 64 -18.23 0.06 -6.49
N LYS A 65 -18.13 1.39 -6.60
CA LYS A 65 -17.45 2.03 -7.72
C LYS A 65 -15.93 1.86 -7.57
N ILE A 66 -15.32 1.14 -8.51
CA ILE A 66 -13.87 1.03 -8.65
C ILE A 66 -13.46 1.79 -9.90
N ASP A 67 -12.66 2.85 -9.73
CA ASP A 67 -12.15 3.61 -10.87
C ASP A 67 -11.24 2.75 -11.77
N PRO A 68 -11.29 2.87 -13.12
CA PRO A 68 -10.43 2.11 -14.02
C PRO A 68 -8.93 2.14 -13.68
N VAL A 69 -8.43 3.22 -13.06
CA VAL A 69 -7.04 3.31 -12.62
C VAL A 69 -6.63 2.20 -11.62
N PHE A 70 -7.60 1.65 -10.88
CA PHE A 70 -7.39 0.53 -9.96
C PHE A 70 -7.60 -0.85 -10.59
N GLN A 71 -8.17 -0.91 -11.81
CA GLN A 71 -8.47 -2.15 -12.50
C GLN A 71 -7.40 -2.50 -13.54
N MET A 72 -6.76 -1.50 -14.14
CA MET A 72 -5.74 -1.71 -15.16
C MET A 72 -4.55 -2.52 -14.61
N PRO A 73 -4.15 -3.60 -15.29
CA PRO A 73 -2.94 -4.33 -14.95
C PRO A 73 -1.73 -3.40 -14.90
N PHE A 74 -0.80 -3.69 -14.00
CA PHE A 74 0.45 -2.96 -13.90
C PHE A 74 1.59 -3.96 -14.04
N GLU A 75 2.40 -3.79 -15.09
CA GLU A 75 3.61 -4.56 -15.30
C GLU A 75 4.80 -3.83 -14.66
N PRO A 76 5.39 -4.36 -13.59
CA PRO A 76 6.51 -3.72 -12.93
C PRO A 76 7.81 -4.00 -13.69
N ASN A 77 8.21 -3.04 -14.50
CA ASN A 77 9.54 -2.97 -15.12
C ASN A 77 10.21 -1.63 -14.72
N HIS A 78 11.50 -1.46 -15.02
CA HIS A 78 12.26 -0.26 -14.63
C HIS A 78 11.64 1.04 -15.14
N GLU A 79 11.13 1.05 -16.37
CA GLU A 79 10.50 2.23 -16.97
C GLU A 79 9.19 2.58 -16.25
N ASN A 80 8.29 1.61 -16.11
CA ASN A 80 6.99 1.79 -15.47
C ASN A 80 7.11 2.16 -13.99
N MET A 81 8.12 1.62 -13.29
CA MET A 81 8.40 1.96 -11.88
C MET A 81 8.96 3.39 -11.75
N ARG A 82 9.84 3.78 -12.67
CA ARG A 82 10.41 5.14 -12.71
C ARG A 82 9.38 6.20 -13.11
N ALA A 83 8.41 5.84 -13.94
CA ALA A 83 7.36 6.72 -14.44
C ALA A 83 6.17 6.91 -13.46
N LEU A 84 6.21 6.32 -12.26
CA LEU A 84 5.15 6.51 -11.28
C LEU A 84 5.06 7.97 -10.82
N GLU A 85 3.87 8.55 -10.93
CA GLU A 85 3.59 9.92 -10.49
C GLU A 85 3.42 9.96 -8.96
N LEU A 86 4.53 9.93 -8.22
CA LEU A 86 4.55 9.98 -6.76
C LEU A 86 4.74 11.42 -6.26
N HIS A 87 3.74 12.27 -6.48
CA HIS A 87 3.66 13.62 -5.91
C HIS A 87 2.28 13.88 -5.31
N ARG A 88 2.15 14.91 -4.48
CA ARG A 88 0.87 15.24 -3.82
C ARG A 88 -0.07 16.11 -4.66
N ASP A 89 0.46 16.73 -5.71
CA ASP A 89 -0.30 17.60 -6.61
C ASP A 89 -1.13 16.80 -7.63
N GLN A 90 -2.03 15.98 -7.11
CA GLN A 90 -2.97 15.18 -7.90
C GLN A 90 -4.14 14.76 -6.99
N PRO A 91 -5.31 14.39 -7.56
CA PRO A 91 -6.39 13.81 -6.79
C PRO A 91 -5.95 12.63 -5.90
N LYS A 92 -6.48 12.54 -4.67
CA LYS A 92 -6.06 11.54 -3.67
C LYS A 92 -6.15 10.09 -4.17
N HIS A 93 -7.16 9.78 -4.97
CA HIS A 93 -7.31 8.44 -5.54
C HIS A 93 -6.18 8.09 -6.55
N LEU A 94 -5.61 9.07 -7.25
CA LEU A 94 -4.46 8.85 -8.13
C LEU A 94 -3.17 8.64 -7.33
N ILE A 95 -2.98 9.39 -6.23
CA ILE A 95 -1.88 9.12 -5.27
C ILE A 95 -1.96 7.67 -4.78
N ALA A 96 -3.15 7.24 -4.33
CA ALA A 96 -3.37 5.88 -3.86
C ALA A 96 -3.11 4.83 -4.96
N ALA A 97 -3.53 5.10 -6.19
CA ALA A 97 -3.32 4.20 -7.32
C ALA A 97 -1.83 4.05 -7.67
N ASN A 98 -1.05 5.14 -7.65
CA ASN A 98 0.39 5.12 -7.90
C ASN A 98 1.17 4.48 -6.74
N LEU A 99 0.79 4.72 -5.49
CA LEU A 99 1.34 3.99 -4.34
C LEU A 99 1.06 2.49 -4.44
N ARG A 100 -0.17 2.08 -4.82
CA ARG A 100 -0.50 0.67 -5.06
C ARG A 100 0.39 0.04 -6.14
N LYS A 101 0.67 0.75 -7.24
CA LYS A 101 1.61 0.29 -8.28
C LYS A 101 3.03 0.12 -7.71
N ALA A 102 3.52 1.10 -6.95
CA ALA A 102 4.85 1.05 -6.33
C ALA A 102 5.01 -0.18 -5.43
N PHE A 103 4.08 -0.42 -4.50
CA PHE A 103 4.12 -1.61 -3.64
C PHE A 103 4.00 -2.91 -4.45
N SER A 104 3.13 -2.94 -5.46
CA SER A 104 3.00 -4.09 -6.35
C SER A 104 4.32 -4.41 -7.07
N GLY A 105 5.07 -3.39 -7.48
CA GLY A 105 6.39 -3.56 -8.08
C GLY A 105 7.45 -4.08 -7.11
N ILE A 106 7.48 -3.56 -5.88
CA ILE A 106 8.36 -4.07 -4.81
C ILE A 106 8.07 -5.55 -4.53
N VAL A 107 6.80 -5.92 -4.40
CA VAL A 107 6.40 -7.33 -4.23
C VAL A 107 6.85 -8.16 -5.43
N ALA A 108 6.66 -7.68 -6.66
CA ALA A 108 7.08 -8.39 -7.85
C ALA A 108 8.60 -8.63 -7.88
N GLY A 109 9.40 -7.60 -7.56
CA GLY A 109 10.86 -7.71 -7.48
C GLY A 109 11.35 -8.63 -6.36
N ASN A 110 10.54 -8.84 -5.31
CA ASN A 110 10.90 -9.68 -4.17
C ASN A 110 10.54 -11.16 -4.36
N VAL A 111 9.37 -11.47 -4.96
CA VAL A 111 8.83 -12.85 -4.93
C VAL A 111 8.33 -13.38 -6.28
N LYS A 112 8.14 -12.54 -7.31
CA LYS A 112 7.66 -13.01 -8.62
C LYS A 112 8.84 -13.27 -9.55
N GLU A 113 8.86 -14.43 -10.20
CA GLU A 113 9.95 -14.86 -11.09
C GLU A 113 10.39 -13.76 -12.09
N ASN A 114 9.44 -13.20 -12.85
CA ASN A 114 9.74 -12.12 -13.80
C ASN A 114 10.32 -10.87 -13.14
N GLY A 115 9.82 -10.47 -11.96
CA GLY A 115 10.32 -9.30 -11.24
C GLY A 115 11.71 -9.53 -10.68
N ILE A 116 11.96 -10.71 -10.10
CA ILE A 116 13.29 -11.12 -9.63
C ILE A 116 14.29 -11.11 -10.79
N ARG A 117 13.92 -11.66 -11.95
CA ARG A 117 14.79 -11.70 -13.14
C ARG A 117 15.15 -10.29 -13.61
N GLN A 118 14.17 -9.39 -13.69
CA GLN A 118 14.43 -7.99 -14.05
C GLN A 118 15.40 -7.31 -13.08
N VAL A 119 15.24 -7.54 -11.77
CA VAL A 119 16.11 -6.96 -10.75
C VAL A 119 17.52 -7.56 -10.81
N GLN A 120 17.67 -8.85 -11.12
CA GLN A 120 18.97 -9.48 -11.29
C GLN A 120 19.70 -9.00 -12.54
N GLU A 121 19.00 -8.82 -13.65
CA GLU A 121 19.58 -8.41 -14.94
C GLU A 121 19.94 -6.92 -14.99
N LYS A 122 19.08 -6.06 -14.45
CA LYS A 122 19.17 -4.60 -14.62
C LYS A 122 19.40 -3.82 -13.32
N GLY A 123 19.43 -4.51 -12.18
CA GLY A 123 19.50 -3.89 -10.86
C GLY A 123 18.12 -3.51 -10.30
N PRO A 124 18.06 -2.91 -9.10
CA PRO A 124 16.81 -2.61 -8.41
C PRO A 124 15.94 -1.63 -9.21
N PHE A 125 14.61 -1.70 -9.02
CA PHE A 125 13.68 -0.72 -9.58
C PHE A 125 13.92 0.65 -8.96
N GLU A 126 14.03 1.68 -9.80
CA GLU A 126 14.12 3.06 -9.35
C GLU A 126 12.72 3.63 -9.11
N ILE A 127 12.51 4.20 -7.92
CA ILE A 127 11.28 4.87 -7.55
C ILE A 127 11.62 6.32 -7.22
N ALA A 128 11.04 7.25 -7.96
CA ALA A 128 11.16 8.69 -7.73
C ALA A 128 9.81 9.33 -7.45
N GLY A 129 9.87 10.50 -6.85
CA GLY A 129 8.71 11.28 -6.50
C GLY A 129 9.10 12.59 -5.83
N ASP A 130 8.09 13.40 -5.55
CA ASP A 130 8.27 14.62 -4.77
C ASP A 130 8.77 14.29 -3.35
N PRO A 131 9.72 15.07 -2.80
CA PRO A 131 10.29 14.88 -1.46
C PRO A 131 9.26 14.72 -0.34
N THR A 132 8.10 15.36 -0.44
CA THR A 132 7.07 15.31 0.60
C THR A 132 6.33 13.97 0.64
N LEU A 133 6.31 13.20 -0.47
CA LEU A 133 5.70 11.87 -0.51
C LEU A 133 6.74 10.75 -0.47
N ILE A 134 7.87 10.94 -1.15
CA ILE A 134 8.88 9.88 -1.31
C ILE A 134 9.66 9.62 -0.02
N LYS A 135 9.97 10.66 0.79
CA LYS A 135 10.71 10.48 2.05
C LYS A 135 9.90 9.71 3.10
N PRO A 136 8.60 9.99 3.32
CA PRO A 136 7.77 9.15 4.18
C PRO A 136 7.66 7.70 3.69
N LEU A 137 7.58 7.49 2.37
CA LEU A 137 7.56 6.15 1.79
C LEU A 137 8.87 5.41 2.05
N GLU A 138 10.01 6.07 1.83
CA GLU A 138 11.35 5.52 2.10
C GLU A 138 11.48 5.10 3.57
N ALA A 139 11.18 6.00 4.51
CA ALA A 139 11.25 5.72 5.93
C ALA A 139 10.35 4.54 6.35
N MET A 140 9.15 4.43 5.78
CA MET A 140 8.25 3.31 6.04
C MET A 140 8.83 1.98 5.52
N LEU A 141 9.39 1.99 4.31
CA LEU A 141 10.02 0.83 3.70
C LEU A 141 11.28 0.38 4.47
N GLU A 142 12.09 1.32 4.96
CA GLU A 142 13.24 1.03 5.83
C GLU A 142 12.79 0.34 7.13
N GLN A 143 11.70 0.81 7.75
CA GLN A 143 11.14 0.15 8.92
C GLN A 143 10.63 -1.26 8.62
N PHE A 144 10.05 -1.51 7.44
CA PHE A 144 9.69 -2.87 7.03
C PHE A 144 10.90 -3.80 6.93
N VAL A 145 12.03 -3.30 6.44
CA VAL A 145 13.29 -4.06 6.40
C VAL A 145 13.81 -4.31 7.81
N ALA A 146 13.87 -3.28 8.66
CA ALA A 146 14.35 -3.38 10.04
C ALA A 146 13.51 -4.36 10.89
N GLN A 147 12.21 -4.42 10.64
CA GLN A 147 11.28 -5.32 11.32
C GLN A 147 11.18 -6.71 10.66
N ASN A 148 12.06 -7.04 9.71
CA ASN A 148 12.09 -8.31 8.98
C ASN A 148 10.74 -8.67 8.30
N ARG A 149 10.02 -7.67 7.77
CA ARG A 149 8.72 -7.85 7.09
C ARG A 149 8.85 -8.10 5.58
N MET A 150 10.02 -7.89 5.01
CA MET A 150 10.27 -8.04 3.56
C MET A 150 10.66 -9.45 3.13
N LYS A 151 11.09 -10.30 4.06
CA LYS A 151 11.56 -11.67 3.81
C LYS A 151 11.35 -12.51 5.06
N LEU A 152 11.01 -13.79 4.90
CA LEU A 152 10.98 -14.74 6.02
C LEU A 152 12.37 -14.87 6.67
N PRO A 153 12.43 -15.18 7.98
CA PRO A 153 13.70 -15.42 8.67
C PRO A 153 14.57 -16.43 7.91
N GLY A 154 15.85 -16.11 7.70
CA GLY A 154 16.75 -16.93 6.93
C GLY A 154 18.21 -16.49 7.04
N SER A 155 19.10 -17.22 6.36
CA SER A 155 20.55 -17.09 6.51
C SER A 155 21.18 -15.87 5.83
N SER A 156 20.43 -15.13 5.01
CA SER A 156 20.93 -13.94 4.30
C SER A 156 20.05 -12.72 4.51
N ALA A 157 20.69 -11.57 4.73
CA ALA A 157 20.04 -10.27 4.85
C ALA A 157 19.20 -9.96 3.60
N TYR A 158 18.06 -9.30 3.80
CA TYR A 158 17.23 -8.83 2.69
C TYR A 158 17.99 -7.77 1.88
N ARG A 159 18.04 -7.94 0.56
CA ARG A 159 18.55 -6.94 -0.39
C ARG A 159 17.34 -6.31 -1.09
N PRO A 160 17.10 -5.00 -0.92
CA PRO A 160 15.97 -4.31 -1.56
C PRO A 160 15.95 -4.52 -3.08
N SER A 161 14.78 -4.86 -3.61
CA SER A 161 14.51 -4.92 -5.06
C SER A 161 14.23 -3.55 -5.68
N TYR A 162 14.32 -2.49 -4.87
CA TYR A 162 14.05 -1.12 -5.24
C TYR A 162 15.14 -0.18 -4.68
N ARG A 163 15.21 1.02 -5.24
CA ARG A 163 15.99 2.15 -4.73
C ARG A 163 15.17 3.42 -4.87
N ILE A 164 15.07 4.19 -3.78
CA ILE A 164 14.53 5.53 -3.82
C ILE A 164 15.58 6.46 -4.40
N VAL A 165 15.18 7.29 -5.35
CA VAL A 165 16.08 8.17 -6.09
C VAL A 165 15.47 9.56 -6.15
N SER A 166 16.29 10.59 -5.95
CA SER A 166 15.82 11.97 -6.14
C SER A 166 15.46 12.15 -7.61
N SER A 167 14.30 12.73 -7.88
CA SER A 167 14.08 13.41 -9.15
C SER A 167 15.16 14.49 -9.26
N ALA A 168 15.97 14.48 -10.31
CA ALA A 168 16.74 15.66 -10.64
C ALA A 168 15.74 16.78 -10.98
N ALA A 169 15.99 17.97 -10.44
CA ALA A 169 15.23 19.17 -10.74
C ALA A 169 15.28 19.51 -12.24
#